data_AF-A0A8K0KS52-F1
#
_entry.id   AF-A0A8K0KS52-F1
#
_cell.length_a   1.000
_cell.length_b   1.000
_cell.length_c   1.000
_cell.angle_alpha   90.00
_cell.angle_beta   90.00
_cell.angle_gamma   90.00
#
_symmetry.space_group_name_H-M   'P 1'
#
loop_
_entity.id
_entity.type
_entity.pdbx_description
1 polymer ?
#
loop_
_entity_poly.entity_id
_entity_poly.type
_entity_poly.pdbx_seq_one_letter_code
_entity_poly.pdbx_strand_id
1 'polypeptide(L)'
;MSDGDLDFDLDVDPDEYASTAAKDNSTTNDRTHLSDEAFAAVKENYVAKHDNGSIYLTLPSHLPPPADGESETKPKLNTKQIQLLSVAAGELYFFKNYHKLLELIAWVREGYDVSGSGGSKSRPNGKLEEALVRWEARSKERIARGEGEEEQVQRGELRDNGKVGEGG
;
A
#
# COMPACT_ATOMS: atom_id res chain seq x y z
N MET A 1 1.44 -13.89 -50.31
CA MET A 1 1.80 -12.49 -50.55
C MET A 1 0.78 -11.95 -51.53
N SER A 2 -0.11 -11.08 -51.05
CA SER A 2 -0.48 -9.79 -51.66
C SER A 2 -1.49 -9.11 -50.76
N ASP A 3 -1.02 -8.01 -50.17
CA ASP A 3 -1.73 -6.92 -49.50
C ASP A 3 -2.85 -6.30 -50.35
N GLY A 4 -3.78 -5.59 -49.70
CA GLY A 4 -4.76 -4.75 -50.39
C GLY A 4 -5.83 -4.17 -49.48
N ASP A 5 -5.42 -3.20 -48.65
CA ASP A 5 -6.13 -2.00 -48.18
C ASP A 5 -7.66 -2.05 -47.98
N LEU A 6 -8.08 -2.07 -46.70
CA LEU A 6 -9.38 -1.60 -46.28
C LEU A 6 -9.27 -0.11 -45.93
N ASP A 7 -9.56 0.72 -46.92
CA ASP A 7 -9.79 2.16 -46.76
C ASP A 7 -11.07 2.36 -45.95
N PHE A 8 -10.92 2.65 -44.65
CA PHE A 8 -12.01 3.14 -43.82
C PHE A 8 -11.95 4.66 -43.85
N ASP A 9 -12.56 5.26 -44.88
CA ASP A 9 -12.93 6.67 -44.89
C ASP A 9 -13.93 6.91 -43.75
N LEU A 10 -13.40 7.29 -42.59
CA LEU A 10 -14.15 7.83 -41.47
C LEU A 10 -14.45 9.29 -41.78
N ASP A 11 -15.47 9.51 -42.61
CA ASP A 11 -16.05 10.82 -42.86
C ASP A 11 -16.82 11.25 -41.59
N VAL A 12 -16.07 11.77 -40.61
CA VAL A 12 -16.61 12.35 -39.39
C VAL A 12 -16.98 13.79 -39.70
N ASP A 13 -18.25 14.03 -39.98
CA ASP A 13 -18.80 15.36 -40.17
C ASP A 13 -18.63 16.17 -38.85
N PRO A 14 -17.87 17.29 -38.87
CA PRO A 14 -17.59 18.06 -37.66
C PRO A 14 -18.85 18.70 -37.04
N ASP A 15 -19.95 18.84 -37.80
CA ASP A 15 -21.19 19.42 -37.29
C ASP A 15 -22.04 18.41 -36.49
N GLU A 16 -21.79 17.09 -36.62
CA GLU A 16 -22.47 16.07 -35.81
C GLU A 16 -21.87 15.96 -34.40
N TYR A 17 -20.58 16.28 -34.23
CA TYR A 17 -19.93 16.38 -32.92
C TYR A 17 -20.45 17.59 -32.12
N ALA A 18 -20.73 18.71 -32.80
CA ALA A 18 -21.28 19.90 -32.14
C ALA A 18 -22.75 19.73 -31.71
N SER A 19 -23.56 18.98 -32.48
CA SER A 19 -24.97 18.72 -32.12
C SER A 19 -25.16 17.69 -31.00
N THR A 20 -24.17 16.82 -30.76
CA THR A 20 -24.21 15.88 -29.63
C THR A 20 -23.79 16.53 -28.30
N ALA A 21 -23.06 17.65 -28.33
CA ALA A 21 -22.72 18.43 -27.12
C ALA A 21 -23.90 19.22 -26.54
N ALA A 22 -24.94 19.51 -27.35
CA ALA A 22 -26.09 20.32 -26.95
C ALA A 22 -27.30 19.51 -26.44
N LYS A 23 -27.27 18.18 -26.52
CA LYS A 23 -28.26 17.31 -25.85
C LYS A 23 -27.71 16.85 -24.52
N ASP A 24 -27.54 17.81 -23.62
CA ASP A 24 -27.43 17.54 -22.19
C ASP A 24 -28.83 17.12 -21.70
N ASN A 25 -29.17 15.86 -21.98
CA ASN A 25 -30.22 15.18 -21.25
C ASN A 25 -29.71 15.03 -19.82
N SER A 26 -30.19 15.94 -18.97
CA SER A 26 -30.03 15.98 -17.51
C SER A 26 -30.55 14.70 -16.84
N THR A 27 -29.88 13.59 -17.08
CA THR A 27 -29.95 12.32 -16.34
C THR A 27 -28.60 11.63 -16.36
N THR A 28 -27.51 12.41 -16.48
CA THR A 28 -26.16 11.93 -16.23
C THR A 28 -25.96 11.88 -14.74
N ASN A 29 -26.18 10.67 -14.21
CA ASN A 29 -25.73 10.16 -12.93
C ASN A 29 -24.89 11.14 -12.10
N ASP A 30 -25.49 11.50 -10.97
CA ASP A 30 -24.93 12.00 -9.71
C ASP A 30 -23.75 11.11 -9.24
N ARG A 31 -22.65 11.07 -10.01
CA ARG A 31 -21.44 10.26 -9.72
C ARG A 31 -20.46 10.98 -8.81
N THR A 32 -20.74 12.24 -8.50
CA THR A 32 -20.01 13.06 -7.54
C THR A 32 -21.05 13.69 -6.62
N HIS A 33 -21.39 12.99 -5.54
CA HIS A 33 -22.46 13.33 -4.57
C HIS A 33 -22.24 14.65 -3.78
N LEU A 34 -21.41 15.57 -4.25
CA LEU A 34 -21.10 16.82 -3.56
C LEU A 34 -21.26 17.98 -4.54
N SER A 35 -22.00 19.01 -4.13
CA SER A 35 -21.97 20.30 -4.80
C SER A 35 -20.55 20.89 -4.78
N ASP A 36 -20.26 21.84 -5.68
CA ASP A 36 -18.95 22.51 -5.72
C ASP A 36 -18.56 23.13 -4.37
N GLU A 37 -19.54 23.65 -3.64
CA GLU A 37 -19.37 24.19 -2.29
C GLU A 37 -19.01 23.09 -1.27
N ALA A 38 -19.67 21.93 -1.34
CA ALA A 38 -19.36 20.79 -0.48
C ALA A 38 -18.00 20.16 -0.81
N PHE A 39 -17.61 20.14 -2.08
CA PHE A 39 -16.27 19.73 -2.50
C PHE A 39 -15.19 20.71 -2.02
N ALA A 40 -15.45 22.03 -2.10
CA ALA A 40 -14.54 23.05 -1.59
C ALA A 40 -14.33 22.91 -0.07
N ALA A 41 -15.39 22.67 0.69
CA ALA A 41 -15.31 22.43 2.14
C ALA A 41 -14.54 21.14 2.50
N VAL A 42 -14.70 20.06 1.72
CA VAL A 42 -13.93 18.82 1.90
C VAL A 42 -12.46 19.06 1.54
N LYS A 43 -12.18 19.80 0.47
CA LYS A 43 -10.82 20.11 0.03
C LYS A 43 -10.06 20.98 1.04
N GLU A 44 -10.73 21.97 1.63
CA GLU A 44 -10.13 22.83 2.66
C GLU A 44 -9.67 22.03 3.88
N ASN A 45 -10.41 20.97 4.24
CA ASN A 45 -10.10 20.09 5.36
C ASN A 45 -9.39 18.79 4.95
N TYR A 46 -9.07 18.62 3.66
CA TYR A 46 -8.46 17.38 3.18
C TYR A 46 -6.98 17.33 3.54
N VAL A 47 -6.66 16.50 4.51
CA VAL A 47 -5.29 16.08 4.78
C VAL A 47 -5.09 14.70 4.16
N ALA A 48 -4.20 14.62 3.16
CA ALA A 48 -3.80 13.34 2.59
C ALA A 48 -3.24 12.45 3.70
N LYS A 49 -3.80 11.24 3.86
CA LYS A 49 -3.28 10.27 4.81
C LYS A 49 -1.93 9.79 4.30
N HIS A 50 -0.87 10.20 4.99
CA HIS A 50 0.45 9.61 4.82
C HIS A 50 0.50 8.30 5.61
N ASP A 51 0.51 7.17 4.91
CA ASP A 51 0.81 5.87 5.50
C ASP A 51 2.33 5.69 5.48
N ASN A 52 2.92 5.42 6.65
CA ASN A 52 4.37 5.36 6.86
C ASN A 52 4.83 3.94 7.21
N GLY A 53 4.15 2.90 6.73
CA GLY A 53 4.54 1.55 7.13
C GLY A 53 3.76 1.05 8.32
N SER A 54 2.44 1.28 8.45
CA SER A 54 1.72 1.02 9.70
C SER A 54 1.02 -0.34 9.77
N ILE A 55 1.00 -1.12 8.68
CA ILE A 55 0.24 -2.38 8.60
C ILE A 55 0.78 -3.42 9.60
N TYR A 56 2.08 -3.40 9.92
CA TYR A 56 2.64 -4.31 10.92
C TYR A 56 2.03 -4.14 12.33
N LEU A 57 1.51 -2.95 12.66
CA LEU A 57 0.88 -2.69 13.97
C LEU A 57 -0.48 -3.37 14.12
N THR A 58 -1.21 -3.56 13.03
CA THR A 58 -2.52 -4.24 13.05
C THR A 58 -2.38 -5.75 12.93
N LEU A 59 -1.22 -6.24 12.51
CA LEU A 59 -0.93 -7.65 12.29
C LEU A 59 -1.27 -8.56 13.48
N PRO A 60 -0.91 -8.23 14.75
CA PRO A 60 -1.23 -9.09 15.90
C PRO A 60 -2.72 -9.34 16.08
N SER A 61 -3.58 -8.40 15.67
CA SER A 61 -5.04 -8.55 15.79
C SER A 61 -5.64 -9.52 14.74
N HIS A 62 -4.89 -9.82 13.68
CA HIS A 62 -5.32 -10.67 12.57
C HIS A 62 -4.65 -12.04 12.55
N LEU A 63 -3.60 -12.23 13.34
CA LEU A 63 -2.93 -13.51 13.52
C LEU A 63 -3.53 -14.28 14.70
N PRO A 64 -3.43 -15.62 14.74
CA PRO A 64 -3.76 -16.35 15.95
C PRO A 64 -2.80 -15.91 17.07
N PRO A 65 -3.18 -16.08 18.34
CA PRO A 65 -2.28 -15.84 19.47
C PRO A 65 -0.95 -16.56 19.22
N PRO A 66 0.21 -15.88 19.39
CA PRO A 66 1.50 -16.52 19.25
C PRO A 66 1.65 -17.63 20.30
N ALA A 67 2.53 -18.60 20.04
CA ALA A 67 2.86 -19.59 21.04
C ALA A 67 3.49 -18.90 22.26
N ASP A 68 2.81 -18.97 23.40
CA ASP A 68 3.43 -18.73 24.70
C ASP A 68 4.40 -19.90 24.94
N GLY A 69 5.64 -19.64 25.36
CA GLY A 69 6.74 -20.62 25.39
C GLY A 69 6.51 -21.94 26.17
N GLU A 70 5.33 -22.14 26.75
CA GLU A 70 4.83 -23.40 27.33
C GLU A 70 4.14 -24.33 26.32
N SER A 71 3.65 -23.83 25.19
CA SER A 71 2.93 -24.66 24.21
C SER A 71 3.90 -25.45 23.33
N GLU A 72 3.83 -26.78 23.39
CA GLU A 72 4.65 -27.69 22.57
C GLU A 72 4.42 -27.53 21.05
N THR A 73 3.32 -26.89 20.64
CA THR A 73 3.00 -26.71 19.21
C THR A 73 2.75 -25.26 18.87
N LYS A 74 3.54 -24.73 17.94
CA LYS A 74 3.36 -23.39 17.40
C LYS A 74 2.19 -23.36 16.40
N PRO A 75 1.33 -22.33 16.44
CA PRO A 75 0.23 -22.21 15.51
C PRO A 75 0.71 -22.01 14.07
N LYS A 76 0.05 -22.69 13.12
CA LYS A 76 0.28 -22.51 11.68
C LYS A 76 -0.50 -21.32 11.16
N LEU A 77 0.14 -20.55 10.27
CA LEU A 77 -0.50 -19.45 9.56
C LEU A 77 -1.17 -19.94 8.28
N ASN A 78 -2.38 -19.45 8.04
CA ASN A 78 -3.08 -19.70 6.78
C ASN A 78 -2.59 -18.76 5.67
N THR A 79 -3.03 -19.02 4.43
CA THR A 79 -2.61 -18.23 3.26
C THR A 79 -2.91 -16.73 3.39
N LYS A 80 -4.07 -16.34 3.94
CA LYS A 80 -4.45 -14.93 4.09
C LYS A 80 -3.55 -14.21 5.10
N GLN A 81 -3.22 -14.88 6.19
CA GLN A 81 -2.30 -14.38 7.21
C GLN A 81 -0.88 -14.22 6.66
N ILE A 82 -0.43 -15.17 5.85
CA ILE A 82 0.87 -15.08 5.15
C ILE A 82 0.88 -13.92 4.15
N GLN A 83 -0.22 -13.70 3.43
CA GLN A 83 -0.35 -12.56 2.52
C GLN A 83 -0.30 -11.23 3.29
N LEU A 84 -1.03 -11.10 4.40
CA LEU A 84 -0.99 -9.91 5.25
C LEU A 84 0.42 -9.64 5.80
N LEU A 85 1.10 -10.69 6.28
CA LEU A 85 2.49 -10.61 6.71
C LEU A 85 3.42 -10.16 5.58
N SER A 86 3.20 -10.65 4.36
CA SER A 86 3.99 -10.26 3.19
C SER A 86 3.77 -8.79 2.81
N VAL A 87 2.54 -8.29 2.96
CA VAL A 87 2.21 -6.88 2.75
C VAL A 87 2.93 -6.02 3.79
N ALA A 88 2.80 -6.35 5.08
CA ALA A 88 3.50 -5.63 6.15
C ALA A 88 5.03 -5.63 5.97
N ALA A 89 5.59 -6.78 5.60
CA ALA A 89 7.02 -6.91 5.32
C ALA A 89 7.45 -6.07 4.10
N GLY A 90 6.66 -6.06 3.03
CA GLY A 90 6.90 -5.25 1.84
C GLY A 90 6.82 -3.76 2.13
N GLU A 91 5.89 -3.35 2.97
CA GLU A 91 5.71 -1.96 3.41
C GLU A 91 6.92 -1.48 4.21
N LEU A 92 7.33 -2.22 5.25
CA LEU A 92 8.53 -1.92 6.03
C LEU A 92 9.79 -1.87 5.15
N TYR A 93 9.90 -2.79 4.18
CA TYR A 93 11.01 -2.77 3.23
C TYR A 93 10.99 -1.53 2.32
N PHE A 94 9.82 -1.11 1.84
CA PHE A 94 9.65 0.07 0.99
C PHE A 94 10.04 1.36 1.72
N PHE A 95 9.62 1.51 2.97
CA PHE A 95 9.98 2.64 3.83
C PHE A 95 11.42 2.57 4.39
N LYS A 96 12.19 1.54 4.02
CA LYS A 96 13.56 1.29 4.52
C LYS A 96 13.63 1.06 6.04
N ASN A 97 12.52 0.60 6.62
CA ASN A 97 12.40 0.24 8.04
C ASN A 97 12.93 -1.17 8.28
N TYR A 98 14.19 -1.39 7.91
CA TYR A 98 14.82 -2.70 7.93
C TYR A 98 14.97 -3.27 9.34
N HIS A 99 15.20 -2.43 10.35
CA HIS A 99 15.23 -2.87 11.75
C HIS A 99 13.89 -3.44 12.21
N LYS A 100 12.79 -2.71 11.99
CA LYS A 100 11.43 -3.19 12.29
C LYS A 100 11.06 -4.44 11.50
N LEU A 101 11.52 -4.54 10.24
CA LEU A 101 11.33 -5.75 9.46
C LEU A 101 12.05 -6.96 10.09
N LEU A 102 13.27 -6.78 10.61
CA LEU A 102 13.98 -7.84 11.32
C LEU A 102 13.28 -8.23 12.64
N GLU A 103 12.77 -7.26 13.39
CA GLU A 103 11.96 -7.52 14.60
C GLU A 103 10.69 -8.31 14.27
N LEU A 104 9.97 -7.91 13.21
CA LEU A 104 8.79 -8.63 12.72
C LEU A 104 9.14 -10.08 12.35
N ILE A 105 10.25 -10.31 11.64
CA ILE A 105 10.70 -11.66 11.25
C ILE A 105 11.01 -12.50 12.49
N ALA A 106 11.70 -11.93 13.48
CA ALA A 106 12.01 -12.61 14.73
C ALA A 106 10.75 -13.00 15.49
N TRP A 107 9.82 -12.06 15.66
CA TRP A 107 8.53 -12.28 16.32
C TRP A 107 7.72 -13.38 15.64
N VAL A 108 7.69 -13.42 14.29
CA VAL A 108 6.98 -14.48 13.56
C VAL A 108 7.62 -15.85 13.79
N ARG A 109 8.95 -15.96 13.77
CA ARG A 109 9.66 -17.24 13.99
C ARG A 109 9.49 -17.76 15.41
N GLU A 110 9.42 -16.86 16.38
CA GLU A 110 9.19 -17.21 17.78
C GLU A 110 7.76 -17.71 17.96
N GLY A 111 6.77 -16.95 17.48
CA GLY A 111 5.36 -17.21 17.76
C GLY A 111 4.67 -18.28 16.91
N TYR A 112 5.19 -18.63 15.72
CA TYR A 112 4.44 -19.43 14.73
C TYR A 112 5.25 -20.59 14.12
N ASP A 113 4.53 -21.61 13.64
CA ASP A 113 5.11 -22.72 12.88
C ASP A 113 5.36 -22.29 11.43
N VAL A 114 6.44 -21.55 11.22
CA VAL A 114 6.88 -21.02 9.92
C VAL A 114 7.20 -22.12 8.90
N SER A 115 7.76 -23.25 9.36
CA SER A 115 8.12 -24.38 8.50
C SER A 115 6.90 -25.15 8.03
N GLY A 116 5.87 -25.29 8.88
CA GLY A 116 4.60 -25.91 8.55
C GLY A 116 3.57 -24.98 7.89
N SER A 117 3.87 -23.68 7.81
CA SER A 117 3.02 -22.66 7.18
C SER A 117 3.30 -22.53 5.67
N GLY A 118 2.27 -22.11 4.91
CA GLY A 118 2.43 -21.77 3.50
C GLY A 118 2.47 -22.97 2.53
N GLY A 119 2.14 -24.17 3.00
CA GLY A 119 1.97 -25.33 2.14
C GLY A 119 0.69 -25.31 1.31
N SER A 120 0.73 -25.99 0.18
CA SER A 120 -0.45 -26.32 -0.62
C SER A 120 -0.43 -27.81 -0.94
N LYS A 121 -1.54 -28.35 -1.44
CA LYS A 121 -1.66 -29.76 -1.88
C LYS A 121 -0.55 -30.17 -2.86
N SER A 122 0.02 -29.23 -3.62
CA SER A 122 1.05 -29.47 -4.63
C SER A 122 2.49 -29.12 -4.21
N ARG A 123 2.69 -28.40 -3.10
CA ARG A 123 4.02 -28.06 -2.57
C ARG A 123 3.97 -28.09 -1.04
N PRO A 124 4.57 -29.10 -0.40
CA PRO A 124 4.50 -29.27 1.03
C PRO A 124 5.37 -28.22 1.75
N ASN A 125 4.71 -27.25 2.37
CA ASN A 125 5.18 -26.27 3.35
C ASN A 125 6.52 -25.54 3.05
N GLY A 126 7.04 -24.75 4.00
CA GLY A 126 8.35 -24.08 3.89
C GLY A 126 8.43 -22.75 3.13
N LYS A 127 7.39 -22.37 2.36
CA LYS A 127 7.40 -21.11 1.58
C LYS A 127 7.51 -19.86 2.45
N LEU A 128 6.89 -19.87 3.63
CA LEU A 128 6.96 -18.73 4.54
C LEU A 128 8.40 -18.58 5.07
N GLU A 129 9.01 -19.67 5.53
CA GLU A 129 10.39 -19.65 6.01
C GLU A 129 11.37 -19.16 4.94
N GLU A 130 11.24 -19.65 3.69
CA GLU A 130 12.05 -19.15 2.57
C GLU A 130 11.89 -17.64 2.34
N ALA A 131 10.68 -17.11 2.46
CA ALA A 131 10.41 -15.68 2.30
C ALA A 131 11.06 -14.86 3.43
N LEU A 132 10.92 -15.33 4.69
CA LEU A 132 11.54 -14.69 5.86
C LEU A 132 13.06 -14.64 5.74
N VAL A 133 13.71 -15.75 5.36
CA VAL A 133 15.16 -15.81 5.12
C VAL A 133 15.60 -14.80 4.06
N ARG A 134 14.85 -14.68 2.96
CA ARG A 134 15.18 -13.72 1.88
C ARG A 134 15.05 -12.27 2.34
N TRP A 135 13.98 -11.92 3.05
CA TRP A 135 13.83 -10.56 3.59
C TRP A 135 14.88 -10.24 4.63
N GLU A 136 15.19 -11.17 5.52
CA GLU A 136 16.22 -11.01 6.54
C GLU A 136 17.59 -10.74 5.90
N ALA A 137 18.00 -11.56 4.92
CA ALA A 137 19.28 -11.40 4.23
C ALA A 137 19.38 -10.04 3.52
N ARG A 138 18.33 -9.64 2.79
CA ARG A 138 18.29 -8.34 2.09
C ARG A 138 18.30 -7.17 3.06
N SER A 139 17.55 -7.27 4.16
CA SER A 139 17.48 -6.20 5.17
C SER A 139 18.82 -6.01 5.85
N LYS A 140 19.49 -7.10 6.24
CA LYS A 140 20.85 -7.07 6.81
C LYS A 140 21.87 -6.47 5.83
N GLU A 141 21.79 -6.86 4.55
CA GLU A 141 22.64 -6.30 3.51
C GLU A 141 22.43 -4.78 3.35
N ARG A 142 21.18 -4.31 3.35
CA ARG A 142 20.86 -2.88 3.23
C ARG A 142 21.34 -2.08 4.43
N ILE A 143 21.14 -2.59 5.64
CA ILE A 143 21.67 -1.98 6.87
C ILE A 143 23.20 -1.90 6.81
N ALA A 144 23.89 -2.96 6.37
CA ALA A 144 25.35 -2.97 6.25
C ALA A 144 25.87 -1.97 5.20
N ARG A 145 25.05 -1.61 4.21
CA ARG A 145 25.33 -0.55 3.23
C ARG A 145 24.99 0.86 3.74
N GLY A 146 24.49 0.99 4.97
CA GLY A 146 24.01 2.25 5.53
C GLY A 146 22.68 2.73 4.94
N GLU A 147 21.97 1.84 4.23
CA GLU A 147 20.62 2.13 3.74
C GLU A 147 19.64 1.78 4.86
N GLY A 148 18.97 2.78 5.44
CA GLY A 148 18.01 2.65 6.54
C GLY A 148 17.43 4.02 6.90
N GLU A 149 16.46 4.10 7.82
CA GLU A 149 15.94 5.39 8.31
C GLU A 149 17.10 6.27 8.85
N GLU A 150 17.54 7.23 8.04
CA GLU A 150 17.75 8.59 8.52
C GLU A 150 16.37 9.02 9.00
N GLU A 151 16.21 9.12 10.33
CA GLU A 151 15.09 9.76 10.99
C GLU A 151 14.67 10.96 10.11
N GLN A 152 13.44 10.93 9.57
CA GLN A 152 12.85 12.10 8.91
C GLN A 152 12.58 13.16 9.98
N VAL A 153 13.65 13.70 10.55
CA VAL A 153 13.67 14.91 11.35
C VAL A 153 13.30 16.03 10.39
N GLN A 154 12.10 16.56 10.60
CA GLN A 154 11.70 17.92 10.27
C GLN A 154 11.70 18.32 8.78
N ARG A 155 10.55 18.12 8.13
CA ARG A 155 10.04 19.09 7.14
C ARG A 155 8.65 19.58 7.55
N GLY A 156 8.53 19.98 8.82
CA GLY A 156 7.35 20.66 9.37
C GLY A 156 7.59 22.14 9.71
N GLU A 157 8.84 22.62 9.74
CA GLU A 157 9.15 24.01 10.07
C GLU A 157 9.79 24.73 8.89
N LEU A 158 8.97 25.30 8.03
CA LEU A 158 9.18 26.67 7.54
C LEU A 158 7.93 27.14 6.79
N ARG A 159 7.07 27.90 7.49
CA ARG A 159 6.31 29.04 6.96
C ARG A 159 5.61 29.74 8.14
N ASP A 160 6.42 30.22 9.09
CA ASP A 160 6.13 31.52 9.68
C ASP A 160 6.81 32.56 8.79
N ASN A 161 6.02 33.42 8.18
CA ASN A 161 6.40 34.80 7.86
C ASN A 161 5.16 35.54 7.34
N GLY A 162 4.47 36.15 8.30
CA GLY A 162 4.08 37.56 8.25
C GLY A 162 3.13 37.99 7.14
N LYS A 163 1.88 38.23 7.52
CA LYS A 163 1.19 39.44 7.07
C LYS A 163 0.61 40.20 8.26
N VAL A 164 1.45 41.12 8.70
CA VAL A 164 1.20 42.32 9.51
C VAL A 164 -0.24 42.82 9.32
N GLY A 165 -0.99 42.89 10.42
CA GLY A 165 -2.17 43.72 10.48
C GLY A 165 -1.74 45.18 10.61
N GLU A 166 -2.29 46.05 9.78
CA GLU A 166 -2.38 47.48 10.06
C GLU A 166 -3.51 48.13 9.26
N GLY A 167 -4.28 48.97 9.97
CA GLY A 167 -5.11 50.07 9.45
C GLY A 167 -6.55 49.70 9.08
N GLY A 168 -7.57 50.41 9.53
CA GLY A 168 -7.66 51.63 10.33
C GLY A 168 -9.08 52.17 10.18
#